data_AF-A0A838SIY4-F1
#
_entry.id   AF-A0A838SIY4-F1
#
_cell.length_a   1.000
_cell.length_b   1.000
_cell.length_c   1.000
_cell.angle_alpha   90.00
_cell.angle_beta   90.00
_cell.angle_gamma   90.00
#
_symmetry.space_group_name_H-M   'P 1'
#
loop_
_entity.id
_entity.type
_entity.pdbx_description
1 polymer ?
#
loop_
_entity_poly.entity_id
_entity_poly.type
_entity_poly.pdbx_seq_one_letter_code
_entity_poly.pdbx_strand_id
1 'polypeptide(L)'
;LWTPFRNQDGHPLVNLAFVYRNGPNLDLKGDFLAGGTRLAGAATNIELPDIYTWAIAAWPIRNAQHEWKVEVDLDYADWSGFKDLNLQLSNGAAIQNPRNYGDAWVLMVGTEFKALSPSALPHWDVAFRTGYVRSESPIPNQTFEPAVPDSDFNAVSAGVGFLCHAPGKFLGILPCDIFGAKAIGMDLAYQALLYDERNVQNNQQPLLNGKWDTTLHVGALSLRMNF
;
A
#
# COMPACT_ATOMS: atom_id res chain seq x y z
N LEU A 1 12.41 14.78 1.89
CA LEU A 1 11.59 15.19 3.05
C LEU A 1 12.07 16.55 3.54
N TRP A 2 11.17 17.49 3.74
CA TRP A 2 11.45 18.84 4.23
C TRP A 2 10.54 19.16 5.43
N THR A 3 11.09 19.79 6.47
CA THR A 3 10.38 20.11 7.72
C THR A 3 10.41 21.62 7.95
N PRO A 4 9.43 22.39 7.45
CA PRO A 4 9.41 23.85 7.60
C PRO A 4 9.15 24.31 9.04
N PHE A 5 8.39 23.56 9.83
CA PHE A 5 7.94 23.98 11.14
C PHE A 5 8.28 22.95 12.22
N ARG A 6 8.74 23.44 13.37
CA ARG A 6 9.09 22.65 14.56
C ARG A 6 8.58 23.34 15.82
N ASN A 7 8.34 22.56 16.88
CA ASN A 7 7.99 23.11 18.19
C ASN A 7 9.27 23.58 18.94
N GLN A 8 9.11 24.07 20.18
CA GLN A 8 10.22 24.56 21.01
C GLN A 8 11.24 23.46 21.35
N ASP A 9 10.80 22.21 21.44
CA ASP A 9 11.64 21.03 21.69
C ASP A 9 12.33 20.50 20.40
N GLY A 10 12.15 21.20 19.27
CA GLY A 10 12.73 20.82 17.98
C GLY A 10 12.00 19.69 17.25
N HIS A 11 10.85 19.22 17.77
CA HIS A 11 10.05 18.19 17.13
C HIS A 11 9.33 18.73 15.87
N PRO A 12 9.22 17.96 14.78
CA PRO A 12 8.52 18.39 13.57
C PRO A 12 7.04 18.70 13.85
N LEU A 13 6.55 19.82 13.33
CA LEU A 13 5.12 20.16 13.33
C LEU A 13 4.50 20.02 11.95
N VAL A 14 5.28 20.21 10.89
CA VAL A 14 4.85 19.99 9.50
C VAL A 14 6.00 19.37 8.73
N ASN A 15 5.70 18.34 7.96
CA ASN A 15 6.59 17.70 7.02
C ASN A 15 5.95 17.72 5.62
N LEU A 16 6.80 17.91 4.62
CA LEU A 16 6.46 17.85 3.20
C LEU A 16 7.40 16.86 2.51
N ALA A 17 6.86 15.98 1.68
CA ALA A 17 7.66 15.06 0.89
C ALA A 17 7.21 15.01 -0.57
N PHE A 18 8.19 14.74 -1.42
CA PHE A 18 8.00 14.32 -2.79
C PHE A 18 8.90 13.11 -3.00
N VAL A 19 8.36 12.07 -3.63
CA VAL A 19 9.08 10.84 -3.97
C VAL A 19 8.74 10.47 -5.41
N TYR A 20 9.77 10.19 -6.20
CA TYR A 20 9.64 9.54 -7.51
C TYR A 20 10.17 8.12 -7.39
N ARG A 21 9.42 7.15 -7.92
CA ARG A 21 9.83 5.75 -8.06
C ARG A 21 9.77 5.39 -9.54
N ASN A 22 10.88 4.93 -10.09
CA ASN A 22 10.91 4.50 -11.48
C ASN A 22 10.18 3.16 -11.64
N GLY A 23 9.48 3.00 -12.75
CA GLY A 23 8.89 1.74 -13.19
C GLY A 23 9.91 0.91 -13.99
N PRO A 24 10.47 -0.18 -13.45
CA PRO A 24 11.40 -1.00 -14.21
C PRO A 24 10.65 -1.97 -15.14
N ASN A 25 11.29 -2.31 -16.26
CA ASN A 25 10.80 -3.36 -17.15
C ASN A 25 11.25 -4.73 -16.63
N LEU A 26 10.30 -5.66 -16.50
CA LEU A 26 10.55 -7.02 -16.05
C LEU A 26 10.49 -7.98 -17.23
N ASP A 27 11.65 -8.50 -17.63
CA ASP A 27 11.75 -9.55 -18.64
C ASP A 27 11.47 -10.92 -18.01
N LEU A 28 10.32 -11.51 -18.35
CA LEU A 28 9.91 -12.82 -17.87
C LEU A 28 10.20 -13.88 -18.93
N LYS A 29 10.78 -15.01 -18.49
CA LYS A 29 11.03 -16.18 -19.33
C LYS A 29 10.55 -17.43 -18.62
N GLY A 30 9.94 -18.34 -19.37
CA GLY A 30 9.42 -19.59 -18.85
C GLY A 30 9.04 -20.56 -19.96
N ASP A 31 8.14 -21.48 -19.66
CA ASP A 31 7.63 -22.48 -20.60
C ASP A 31 6.12 -22.34 -20.77
N PHE A 32 5.64 -22.49 -22.00
CA PHE A 32 4.22 -22.60 -22.31
C PHE A 32 3.80 -24.08 -22.30
N LEU A 33 2.90 -24.40 -21.37
CA LEU A 33 2.38 -25.75 -21.15
C LEU A 33 0.90 -25.81 -21.52
N ALA A 34 0.48 -26.89 -22.17
CA ALA A 34 -0.94 -27.21 -22.35
C ALA A 34 -1.21 -28.63 -21.85
N GLY A 35 -2.16 -28.78 -20.92
CA GLY A 35 -2.46 -30.09 -20.32
C GLY A 35 -1.24 -30.75 -19.66
N GLY A 36 -0.30 -29.97 -19.13
CA GLY A 36 0.95 -30.45 -18.52
C GLY A 36 2.07 -30.81 -19.51
N THR A 37 1.81 -30.74 -20.82
CA THR A 37 2.83 -30.99 -21.86
C THR A 37 3.49 -29.69 -22.27
N ARG A 38 4.83 -29.67 -22.32
CA ARG A 38 5.60 -28.53 -22.82
C ARG A 38 5.45 -28.38 -24.32
N LEU A 39 4.93 -27.25 -24.75
CA LEU A 39 4.74 -26.95 -26.17
C LEU A 39 5.84 -26.03 -26.73
N ALA A 40 6.28 -25.04 -25.95
CA ALA A 40 7.32 -24.08 -26.37
C ALA A 40 7.94 -23.40 -25.14
N GLY A 41 9.10 -22.76 -25.31
CA GLY A 41 9.53 -21.71 -24.40
C GLY A 41 8.68 -20.46 -24.61
N ALA A 42 8.49 -19.66 -23.57
CA ALA A 42 7.72 -18.42 -23.61
C ALA A 42 8.51 -17.27 -22.98
N ALA A 43 8.38 -16.08 -23.55
CA ALA A 43 8.92 -14.85 -23.01
C ALA A 43 7.88 -13.73 -23.08
N THR A 44 7.91 -12.81 -22.13
CA THR A 44 7.08 -11.60 -22.11
C THR A 44 7.77 -10.51 -21.30
N ASN A 45 7.30 -9.28 -21.44
CA ASN A 45 7.80 -8.13 -20.69
C ASN A 45 6.65 -7.51 -19.90
N ILE A 46 6.91 -7.10 -18.66
CA ILE A 46 5.98 -6.29 -17.87
C ILE A 46 6.62 -4.93 -17.63
N GLU A 47 6.01 -3.88 -18.18
CA GLU A 47 6.38 -2.50 -17.90
C GLU A 47 5.64 -2.05 -16.63
N LEU A 48 6.38 -1.89 -15.53
CA LEU A 48 5.83 -1.36 -14.28
C LEU A 48 5.69 0.16 -14.35
N PRO A 49 4.76 0.76 -13.57
CA PRO A 49 4.48 2.18 -13.68
C PRO A 49 5.56 3.03 -13.02
N ASP A 50 5.74 4.23 -13.54
CA ASP A 50 6.37 5.31 -12.79
C ASP A 50 5.38 5.83 -11.73
N ILE A 51 5.86 6.08 -10.50
CA ILE A 51 5.02 6.57 -9.40
C ILE A 51 5.57 7.88 -8.85
N TYR A 52 4.70 8.87 -8.76
CA TYR A 52 4.97 10.18 -8.18
C TYR A 52 4.11 10.35 -6.93
N THR A 53 4.75 10.51 -5.78
CA THR A 53 4.08 10.69 -4.48
C THR A 53 4.32 12.10 -3.95
N TRP A 54 3.25 12.81 -3.61
CA TRP A 54 3.30 14.03 -2.80
C TRP A 54 2.68 13.75 -1.43
N ALA A 55 3.32 14.23 -0.36
CA ALA A 55 2.86 13.97 0.99
C ALA A 55 2.99 15.20 1.88
N ILE A 56 2.00 15.41 2.74
CA ILE A 56 2.03 16.36 3.84
C ILE A 56 1.63 15.67 5.14
N ALA A 57 2.42 15.87 6.19
CA ALA A 57 2.07 15.45 7.54
C ALA A 57 2.15 16.63 8.50
N ALA A 58 1.14 16.79 9.34
CA ALA A 58 1.06 17.85 10.35
C ALA A 58 0.78 17.27 11.73
N TRP A 59 1.31 17.93 12.77
CA TRP A 59 1.07 17.59 14.16
C TRP A 59 0.36 18.72 14.91
N PRO A 60 -0.99 18.77 14.90
CA PRO A 60 -1.73 19.78 15.66
C PRO A 60 -1.48 19.69 17.18
N ILE A 61 -1.23 18.49 17.71
CA ILE A 61 -0.84 18.28 19.10
C ILE A 61 0.52 17.57 19.11
N ARG A 62 1.49 18.14 19.82
CA ARG A 62 2.79 17.51 20.04
C ARG A 62 3.45 18.03 21.31
N ASN A 63 3.21 17.32 22.40
CA ASN A 63 3.72 17.65 23.74
C ASN A 63 4.17 16.38 24.48
N ALA A 64 4.53 16.52 25.75
CA ALA A 64 5.08 15.45 26.56
C ALA A 64 4.11 14.29 26.86
N GLN A 65 2.80 14.49 26.68
CA GLN A 65 1.77 13.49 26.99
C GLN A 65 1.09 12.94 25.73
N HIS A 66 0.95 13.75 24.69
CA HIS A 66 0.20 13.38 23.51
C HIS A 66 0.84 13.88 22.22
N GLU A 67 0.73 13.06 21.18
CA GLU A 67 0.97 13.48 19.80
C GLU A 67 -0.27 13.16 18.97
N TRP A 68 -0.73 14.12 18.17
CA TRP A 68 -1.75 13.90 17.16
C TRP A 68 -1.18 14.29 15.81
N LYS A 69 -1.10 13.33 14.89
CA LYS A 69 -0.64 13.48 13.51
C LYS A 69 -1.81 13.34 12.56
N VAL A 70 -1.85 14.18 11.52
CA VAL A 70 -2.70 14.01 10.34
C VAL A 70 -1.79 14.02 9.11
N GLU A 71 -2.08 13.16 8.14
CA GLU A 71 -1.29 12.97 6.93
C GLU A 71 -2.19 12.84 5.71
N VAL A 72 -1.75 13.43 4.60
CA VAL A 72 -2.39 13.34 3.30
C VAL A 72 -1.33 13.06 2.26
N ASP A 73 -1.53 11.97 1.52
CA ASP A 73 -0.66 11.55 0.44
C ASP A 73 -1.46 11.46 -0.86
N LEU A 74 -0.82 11.82 -1.97
CA LEU A 74 -1.36 11.70 -3.32
C LEU A 74 -0.33 10.99 -4.18
N ASP A 75 -0.71 9.83 -4.72
CA ASP A 75 0.06 9.11 -5.71
C ASP A 75 -0.54 9.29 -7.10
N TYR A 76 0.33 9.51 -8.09
CA TYR A 76 0.05 9.36 -9.51
C TYR A 76 0.87 8.19 -10.03
N ALA A 77 0.19 7.15 -10.51
CA ALA A 77 0.79 5.97 -11.12
C ALA A 77 0.59 6.03 -12.64
N ASP A 78 1.68 6.23 -13.37
CA ASP A 78 1.70 6.23 -14.83
C ASP A 78 1.85 4.80 -15.34
N TRP A 79 0.72 4.14 -15.60
CA TRP A 79 0.69 2.82 -16.23
C TRP A 79 0.63 2.90 -17.76
N SER A 80 0.82 4.08 -18.36
CA SER A 80 0.65 4.25 -19.79
C SER A 80 1.63 3.41 -20.62
N GLY A 81 2.79 3.03 -20.06
CA GLY A 81 3.72 2.07 -20.67
C GLY A 81 3.17 0.65 -20.78
N PHE A 82 2.30 0.21 -19.86
CA PHE A 82 1.79 -1.16 -19.83
C PHE A 82 0.69 -1.42 -20.86
N LYS A 83 1.10 -1.52 -22.13
CA LYS A 83 0.20 -1.68 -23.29
C LYS A 83 -0.14 -3.11 -23.61
N ASP A 84 0.75 -4.07 -23.37
CA ASP A 84 0.48 -5.48 -23.63
C ASP A 84 1.27 -6.42 -22.71
N LEU A 85 0.77 -7.64 -22.61
CA LEU A 85 1.41 -8.77 -21.95
C LEU A 85 1.54 -9.92 -22.95
N ASN A 86 1.98 -9.61 -24.18
CA ASN A 86 2.05 -10.58 -25.26
C ASN A 86 3.09 -11.66 -24.92
N LEU A 87 2.72 -12.94 -25.12
CA LEU A 87 3.65 -14.05 -24.94
C LEU A 87 4.31 -14.38 -26.28
N GLN A 88 5.62 -14.20 -26.36
CA GLN A 88 6.43 -14.62 -27.49
C GLN A 88 6.88 -16.06 -27.27
N LEU A 89 6.49 -16.96 -28.18
CA LEU A 89 6.81 -18.38 -28.09
C LEU A 89 8.04 -18.72 -28.92
N SER A 90 8.85 -19.67 -28.44
CA SER A 90 10.09 -20.09 -29.11
C SER A 90 9.88 -20.74 -30.48
N ASN A 91 8.63 -21.09 -30.83
CA ASN A 91 8.24 -21.62 -32.14
C ASN A 91 7.85 -20.51 -33.14
N GLY A 92 8.01 -19.23 -32.77
CA GLY A 92 7.69 -18.07 -33.61
C GLY A 92 6.23 -17.60 -33.52
N ALA A 93 5.37 -18.29 -32.79
CA ALA A 93 4.00 -17.82 -32.54
C ALA A 93 3.98 -16.77 -31.41
N ALA A 94 2.96 -15.91 -31.41
CA ALA A 94 2.70 -14.95 -30.35
C ALA A 94 1.26 -15.06 -29.85
N ILE A 95 1.07 -15.14 -28.54
CA ILE A 95 -0.26 -15.06 -27.91
C ILE A 95 -0.50 -13.61 -27.54
N GLN A 96 -1.49 -13.00 -28.18
CA GLN A 96 -1.83 -11.60 -27.96
C GLN A 96 -2.61 -11.44 -26.66
N ASN A 97 -2.21 -10.49 -25.83
CA ASN A 97 -2.86 -10.14 -24.58
C ASN A 97 -2.70 -8.63 -24.32
N PRO A 98 -3.44 -7.77 -25.06
CA PRO A 98 -3.35 -6.33 -24.88
C PRO A 98 -3.93 -5.90 -23.53
N ARG A 99 -3.27 -4.94 -22.90
CA ARG A 99 -3.60 -4.37 -21.59
C ARG A 99 -4.08 -2.94 -21.69
N ASN A 100 -3.34 -2.08 -22.40
CA ASN A 100 -3.68 -0.68 -22.60
C ASN A 100 -4.05 0.06 -21.31
N TYR A 101 -3.29 -0.17 -20.23
CA TYR A 101 -3.57 0.54 -18.98
C TYR A 101 -3.33 2.05 -19.16
N GLY A 102 -4.11 2.82 -18.42
CA GLY A 102 -3.99 4.27 -18.31
C GLY A 102 -3.55 4.66 -16.91
N ASP A 103 -3.43 5.95 -16.67
CA ASP A 103 -2.93 6.44 -15.39
C ASP A 103 -3.96 6.25 -14.27
N ALA A 104 -3.49 6.19 -13.04
CA ALA A 104 -4.33 6.11 -11.86
C ALA A 104 -3.89 7.07 -10.76
N TRP A 105 -4.86 7.71 -10.12
CA TRP A 105 -4.64 8.51 -8.92
C TRP A 105 -5.04 7.77 -7.66
N VAL A 106 -4.26 7.94 -6.60
CA VAL A 106 -4.56 7.41 -5.26
C VAL A 106 -4.44 8.51 -4.23
N LEU A 107 -5.56 8.87 -3.61
CA LEU A 107 -5.61 9.81 -2.49
C LEU A 107 -5.69 9.03 -1.18
N MET A 108 -4.80 9.34 -0.25
CA MET A 108 -4.73 8.72 1.07
C MET A 108 -4.81 9.79 2.14
N VAL A 109 -5.68 9.59 3.13
CA VAL A 109 -5.82 10.48 4.29
C VAL A 109 -5.76 9.64 5.55
N GLY A 110 -4.86 9.98 6.47
CA GLY A 110 -4.62 9.20 7.69
C GLY A 110 -4.45 10.07 8.92
N THR A 111 -4.70 9.49 10.09
CA THR A 111 -4.39 10.12 11.36
C THR A 111 -3.85 9.12 12.38
N GLU A 112 -2.92 9.59 13.21
CA GLU A 112 -2.39 8.86 14.37
C GLU A 112 -2.55 9.71 15.62
N PHE A 113 -3.24 9.19 16.64
CA PHE A 113 -3.24 9.76 17.97
C PHE A 113 -2.41 8.87 18.90
N LYS A 114 -1.41 9.43 19.56
CA LYS A 114 -0.51 8.73 20.47
C LYS A 114 -0.63 9.31 21.87
N ALA A 115 -0.91 8.44 22.85
CA ALA A 115 -0.75 8.72 24.26
C ALA A 115 0.63 8.23 24.71
N LEU A 116 1.45 9.14 25.23
CA LEU A 116 2.82 8.87 25.68
C LEU A 116 2.83 8.56 27.17
N SER A 117 3.26 7.35 27.54
CA SER A 117 3.28 6.86 28.93
C SER A 117 2.01 7.19 29.73
N PRO A 118 0.81 6.76 29.27
CA PRO A 118 -0.45 7.07 29.96
C PRO A 118 -0.47 6.46 31.37
N SER A 119 -1.21 7.08 32.29
CA SER A 119 -1.25 6.68 33.70
C SER A 119 -1.69 5.22 33.93
N ALA A 120 -2.58 4.70 33.07
CA ALA A 120 -3.04 3.31 33.14
C ALA A 120 -1.99 2.29 32.66
N LEU A 121 -1.00 2.74 31.87
CA LEU A 121 0.02 1.88 31.29
C LEU A 121 1.38 2.63 31.24
N PRO A 122 2.03 2.87 32.39
CA PRO A 122 3.28 3.62 32.45
C PRO A 122 4.39 2.91 31.66
N HIS A 123 5.29 3.68 31.06
CA HIS A 123 6.39 3.20 30.20
C HIS A 123 5.94 2.64 28.84
N TRP A 124 4.69 2.84 28.45
CA TRP A 124 4.19 2.47 27.14
C TRP A 124 3.69 3.69 26.37
N ASP A 125 3.96 3.75 25.08
CA ASP A 125 3.21 4.61 24.18
C ASP A 125 2.11 3.79 23.50
N VAL A 126 0.91 4.35 23.46
CA VAL A 126 -0.24 3.73 22.80
C VAL A 126 -0.67 4.61 21.66
N ALA A 127 -0.67 4.08 20.43
CA ALA A 127 -1.07 4.78 19.23
C ALA A 127 -2.36 4.19 18.68
N PHE A 128 -3.33 5.04 18.34
CA PHE A 128 -4.51 4.68 17.57
C PHE A 128 -4.43 5.33 16.20
N ARG A 129 -4.76 4.58 15.15
CA ARG A 129 -4.69 5.03 13.76
C ARG A 129 -5.97 4.74 13.03
N THR A 130 -6.39 5.67 12.19
CA THR A 130 -7.42 5.45 11.18
C THR A 130 -7.01 6.12 9.88
N GLY A 131 -7.58 5.65 8.78
CA GLY A 131 -7.30 6.22 7.48
C GLY A 131 -8.32 5.82 6.42
N TYR A 132 -8.34 6.60 5.36
CA TYR A 132 -9.18 6.42 4.19
C TYR A 132 -8.33 6.52 2.92
N VAL A 133 -8.65 5.70 1.93
CA VAL A 133 -8.02 5.71 0.62
C VAL A 133 -9.11 5.77 -0.46
N ARG A 134 -8.94 6.62 -1.46
CA ARG A 134 -9.64 6.54 -2.75
C ARG A 134 -8.61 6.22 -3.81
N SER A 135 -8.80 5.12 -4.52
CA SER A 135 -7.93 4.69 -5.63
C SER A 135 -8.75 4.59 -6.90
N GLU A 136 -8.20 5.09 -7.99
CA GLU A 136 -8.70 4.85 -9.35
C GLU A 136 -8.11 3.56 -9.92
N SER A 137 -8.83 2.90 -10.83
CA SER A 137 -8.31 1.75 -11.58
C SER A 137 -7.63 2.19 -12.88
N PRO A 138 -6.40 1.73 -13.16
CA PRO A 138 -5.74 1.97 -14.44
C PRO A 138 -6.30 1.10 -15.58
N ILE A 139 -7.16 0.12 -15.28
CA ILE A 139 -7.62 -0.88 -16.25
C ILE A 139 -8.84 -0.34 -17.01
N PRO A 140 -8.83 -0.29 -18.36
CA PRO A 140 -10.02 0.06 -19.12
C PRO A 140 -10.97 -1.14 -19.30
N ASN A 141 -12.26 -0.87 -19.53
CA ASN A 141 -13.28 -1.93 -19.69
C ASN A 141 -12.98 -2.90 -20.83
N GLN A 142 -12.31 -2.44 -21.90
CA GLN A 142 -12.00 -3.25 -23.07
C GLN A 142 -11.04 -4.41 -22.76
N THR A 143 -10.13 -4.24 -21.79
CA THR A 143 -9.07 -5.20 -21.45
C THR A 143 -9.18 -5.75 -20.03
N PHE A 144 -10.28 -5.45 -19.34
CA PHE A 144 -10.61 -6.05 -18.05
C PHE A 144 -10.55 -7.58 -18.13
N GLU A 145 -9.99 -8.21 -17.09
CA GLU A 145 -9.93 -9.67 -16.98
C GLU A 145 -10.12 -10.14 -15.53
N PRO A 146 -10.60 -11.37 -15.31
CA PRO A 146 -10.82 -11.88 -13.96
C PRO A 146 -9.54 -12.17 -13.18
N ALA A 147 -8.39 -12.30 -13.86
CA ALA A 147 -7.10 -12.52 -13.21
C ALA A 147 -6.62 -11.29 -12.42
N VAL A 148 -7.06 -10.10 -12.83
CA VAL A 148 -6.83 -8.83 -12.15
C VAL A 148 -8.16 -8.08 -12.11
N PRO A 149 -9.09 -8.46 -11.21
CA PRO A 149 -10.46 -7.95 -11.18
C PRO A 149 -10.52 -6.57 -10.50
N ASP A 150 -9.80 -5.61 -11.05
CA ASP A 150 -9.61 -4.29 -10.46
C ASP A 150 -10.75 -3.32 -10.82
N SER A 151 -10.99 -2.37 -9.91
CA SER A 151 -11.90 -1.25 -10.08
C SER A 151 -11.49 -0.12 -9.15
N ASP A 152 -12.09 1.05 -9.35
CA ASP A 152 -11.98 2.12 -8.37
C ASP A 152 -12.41 1.58 -7.01
N PHE A 153 -11.71 1.95 -5.95
CA PHE A 153 -12.08 1.48 -4.62
C PHE A 153 -11.91 2.55 -3.56
N ASN A 154 -12.69 2.34 -2.49
CA ASN A 154 -12.61 3.07 -1.25
C ASN A 154 -12.06 2.14 -0.18
N ALA A 155 -10.98 2.48 0.49
CA ALA A 155 -10.49 1.72 1.61
C ALA A 155 -10.69 2.47 2.93
N VAL A 156 -11.14 1.78 3.96
CA VAL A 156 -11.16 2.28 5.34
C VAL A 156 -10.27 1.42 6.21
N SER A 157 -9.48 2.07 7.06
CA SER A 157 -8.48 1.40 7.89
C SER A 157 -8.56 1.84 9.34
N ALA A 158 -8.22 0.93 10.24
CA ALA A 158 -8.02 1.18 11.65
C ALA A 158 -6.84 0.36 12.16
N GLY A 159 -6.13 0.88 13.17
CA GLY A 159 -5.01 0.19 13.77
C GLY A 159 -4.68 0.68 15.16
N VAL A 160 -3.96 -0.16 15.90
CA VAL A 160 -3.46 0.14 17.24
C VAL A 160 -2.00 -0.27 17.34
N GLY A 161 -1.20 0.56 17.99
CA GLY A 161 0.22 0.34 18.21
C GLY A 161 0.55 0.45 19.70
N PHE A 162 1.44 -0.42 20.16
CA PHE A 162 1.98 -0.40 21.50
C PHE A 162 3.50 -0.34 21.40
N LEU A 163 4.13 0.62 22.08
CA LEU A 163 5.59 0.72 22.17
C LEU A 163 5.99 0.75 23.65
N CYS A 164 6.65 -0.30 24.10
CA CYS A 164 7.15 -0.39 25.46
C CYS A 164 8.59 0.13 25.55
N HIS A 165 8.87 0.96 26.54
CA HIS A 165 10.18 1.51 26.85
C HIS A 165 10.69 0.97 28.18
N ALA A 166 12.00 1.04 28.40
CA ALA A 166 12.57 0.76 29.72
C ALA A 166 12.05 1.75 30.79
N PRO A 167 11.85 1.33 32.06
CA PRO A 167 12.03 -0.01 32.64
C PRO A 167 10.80 -0.95 32.51
N GLY A 168 9.91 -0.71 31.53
CA GLY A 168 8.72 -1.52 31.30
C GLY A 168 9.00 -2.97 30.91
N LYS A 169 7.95 -3.81 30.98
CA LYS A 169 7.99 -5.23 30.58
C LYS A 169 6.97 -5.52 29.48
N PHE A 170 7.46 -5.94 28.33
CA PHE A 170 6.67 -6.39 27.20
C PHE A 170 5.95 -7.70 27.56
N LEU A 171 4.62 -7.71 27.39
CA LEU A 171 3.73 -8.80 27.82
C LEU A 171 3.89 -9.18 29.31
N GLY A 172 4.38 -8.25 30.14
CA GLY A 172 4.60 -8.46 31.58
C GLY A 172 5.82 -9.31 31.95
N ILE A 173 6.53 -9.88 30.97
CA ILE A 173 7.59 -10.88 31.22
C ILE A 173 8.94 -10.39 30.71
N LEU A 174 9.00 -9.80 29.51
CA LEU A 174 10.25 -9.47 28.84
C LEU A 174 10.62 -8.00 29.09
N PRO A 175 11.79 -7.67 29.67
CA PRO A 175 12.24 -6.29 29.76
C PRO A 175 12.29 -5.63 28.37
N CYS A 176 11.80 -4.39 28.27
CA CYS A 176 11.73 -3.68 26.98
C CYS A 176 13.08 -3.14 26.49
N ASP A 177 14.14 -3.34 27.29
CA ASP A 177 15.55 -3.10 26.98
C ASP A 177 16.36 -4.38 26.74
N ILE A 178 15.69 -5.53 26.59
CA ILE A 178 16.38 -6.79 26.29
C ILE A 178 17.21 -6.67 25.02
N PHE A 179 18.38 -7.31 25.03
CA PHE A 179 19.37 -7.28 23.93
C PHE A 179 19.90 -5.88 23.57
N GLY A 180 19.81 -4.91 24.48
CA GLY A 180 20.28 -3.55 24.23
C GLY A 180 19.30 -2.71 23.40
N ALA A 181 18.05 -3.16 23.27
CA ALA A 181 16.99 -2.33 22.73
C ALA A 181 16.70 -1.13 23.65
N LYS A 182 16.21 -0.04 23.08
CA LYS A 182 15.60 1.09 23.79
C LYS A 182 14.09 0.91 23.96
N ALA A 183 13.46 0.19 23.03
CA ALA A 183 12.03 -0.08 23.05
C ALA A 183 11.66 -1.31 22.21
N ILE A 184 10.55 -1.96 22.57
CA ILE A 184 9.92 -3.05 21.80
C ILE A 184 8.49 -2.66 21.52
N GLY A 185 8.04 -2.82 20.27
CA GLY A 185 6.69 -2.49 19.88
C GLY A 185 5.99 -3.54 19.06
N MET A 186 4.66 -3.43 19.04
CA MET A 186 3.76 -4.23 18.23
C MET A 186 2.70 -3.33 17.63
N ASP A 187 2.39 -3.50 16.35
CA ASP A 187 1.26 -2.83 15.71
C ASP A 187 0.32 -3.86 15.10
N LEU A 188 -0.98 -3.60 15.25
CA LEU A 188 -2.08 -4.33 14.63
C LEU A 188 -2.85 -3.38 13.75
N ALA A 189 -3.17 -3.80 12.53
CA ALA A 189 -3.97 -3.01 11.60
C ALA A 189 -4.95 -3.87 10.83
N TYR A 190 -6.06 -3.25 10.45
CA TYR A 190 -7.07 -3.84 9.59
C TYR A 190 -7.53 -2.80 8.57
N GLN A 191 -7.76 -3.24 7.34
CA GLN A 191 -8.30 -2.42 6.26
C GLN A 191 -9.34 -3.21 5.47
N ALA A 192 -10.45 -2.56 5.15
CA ALA A 192 -11.44 -3.06 4.20
C ALA A 192 -11.39 -2.20 2.93
N LEU A 193 -11.16 -2.84 1.78
CA LEU A 193 -11.19 -2.22 0.46
C LEU A 193 -12.53 -2.59 -0.18
N LEU A 194 -13.34 -1.57 -0.45
CA LEU A 194 -14.67 -1.65 -1.01
C LEU A 194 -14.56 -1.15 -2.46
N TYR A 195 -14.53 -2.08 -3.41
CA TYR A 195 -14.47 -1.73 -4.82
C TYR A 195 -15.84 -1.23 -5.29
N ASP A 196 -15.84 -0.25 -6.17
CA ASP A 196 -17.04 0.19 -6.85
C ASP A 196 -17.51 -0.93 -7.80
N GLU A 197 -18.83 -1.14 -7.89
CA GLU A 197 -19.36 -2.15 -8.82
C GLU A 197 -19.00 -1.74 -10.26
N ARG A 198 -18.26 -2.60 -10.94
CA ARG A 198 -17.79 -2.34 -12.30
C ARG A 198 -18.73 -2.97 -13.32
N ASN A 199 -19.37 -2.14 -14.13
CA ASN A 199 -20.15 -2.61 -15.29
C ASN A 199 -19.27 -2.67 -16.54
N VAL A 200 -18.70 -3.84 -16.81
CA VAL A 200 -17.82 -4.07 -17.95
C VAL A 200 -18.66 -4.21 -19.23
N GLN A 201 -18.37 -3.35 -20.19
CA GLN A 201 -19.00 -3.34 -21.51
C GLN A 201 -17.92 -3.27 -22.59
N ASN A 202 -18.21 -3.85 -23.76
CA ASN A 202 -17.30 -3.86 -24.92
C ASN A 202 -15.92 -4.46 -24.61
N ASN A 203 -15.88 -5.47 -23.74
CA ASN A 203 -14.64 -6.21 -23.48
C ASN A 203 -14.23 -7.00 -24.73
N GLN A 204 -12.92 -7.12 -24.96
CA GLN A 204 -12.34 -7.94 -26.01
C GLN A 204 -12.75 -9.42 -25.94
N GLN A 205 -13.12 -9.89 -24.74
CA GLN A 205 -13.77 -11.16 -24.49
C GLN A 205 -15.23 -10.92 -24.08
N PRO A 206 -16.20 -11.03 -24.99
CA PRO A 206 -17.59 -10.67 -24.72
C PRO A 206 -18.26 -11.40 -23.54
N LEU A 207 -17.74 -12.57 -23.17
CA LEU A 207 -18.18 -13.35 -22.00
C LEU A 207 -17.89 -12.67 -20.66
N LEU A 208 -16.97 -11.71 -20.64
CA LEU A 208 -16.61 -10.94 -19.44
C LEU A 208 -17.48 -9.69 -19.24
N ASN A 209 -18.34 -9.36 -20.20
CA ASN A 209 -19.27 -8.25 -20.08
C ASN A 209 -20.29 -8.56 -18.96
N GLY A 210 -20.44 -7.64 -18.02
CA GLY A 210 -21.29 -7.83 -16.86
C GLY A 210 -20.85 -7.00 -15.67
N LYS A 211 -21.50 -7.27 -14.52
CA LYS A 211 -21.20 -6.63 -13.25
C LYS A 211 -20.16 -7.42 -12.49
N TRP A 212 -19.13 -6.73 -12.03
CA TRP A 212 -18.07 -7.26 -11.18
C TRP A 212 -18.06 -6.49 -9.86
N ASP A 213 -18.05 -7.23 -8.78
CA ASP A 213 -18.00 -6.71 -7.41
C ASP A 213 -16.90 -7.46 -6.65
N THR A 214 -16.12 -6.73 -5.86
CA THR A 214 -15.01 -7.27 -5.10
C THR A 214 -14.88 -6.50 -3.79
N THR A 215 -14.65 -7.24 -2.71
CA THR A 215 -14.29 -6.67 -1.42
C THR A 215 -13.08 -7.40 -0.90
N LEU A 216 -12.07 -6.66 -0.46
CA LEU A 216 -10.86 -7.22 0.13
C LEU A 216 -10.72 -6.79 1.57
N HIS A 217 -10.28 -7.73 2.41
CA HIS A 217 -9.99 -7.50 3.81
C HIS A 217 -8.52 -7.81 4.05
N VAL A 218 -7.80 -6.85 4.62
CA VAL A 218 -6.37 -6.97 4.90
C VAL A 218 -6.16 -6.80 6.40
N GLY A 219 -5.51 -7.77 7.02
CA GLY A 219 -5.03 -7.70 8.40
C GLY A 219 -3.50 -7.70 8.42
N ALA A 220 -2.92 -6.90 9.30
CA ALA A 220 -1.46 -6.83 9.48
C ALA A 220 -1.07 -6.86 10.95
N LEU A 221 0.05 -7.54 11.22
CA LEU A 221 0.75 -7.56 12.51
C LEU A 221 2.21 -7.21 12.25
N SER A 222 2.76 -6.28 13.02
CA SER A 222 4.20 -5.99 13.00
C SER A 222 4.78 -6.08 14.40
N LEU A 223 6.06 -6.46 14.48
CA LEU A 223 6.88 -6.40 15.68
C LEU A 223 8.12 -5.57 15.35
N ARG A 224 8.50 -4.66 16.27
CA ARG A 224 9.66 -3.79 16.10
C ARG A 224 10.51 -3.75 17.36
N MET A 225 11.82 -3.61 17.16
CA MET A 225 12.79 -3.36 18.22
C MET A 225 13.61 -2.13 17.83
N ASN A 226 13.69 -1.14 18.71
CA ASN A 226 14.46 0.08 18.50
C ASN A 226 15.77 -0.05 19.28
N PHE A 227 16.92 0.22 18.66
CA PHE A 227 18.25 0.17 19.29
C PHE A 227 18.84 1.58 19.51
#